data_AF-A0AAD9YTU7-F1
#
_entry.id   AF-A0AAD9YTU7-F1
#
_cell.length_a   1.000
_cell.length_b   1.000
_cell.length_c   1.000
_cell.angle_alpha   90.00
_cell.angle_beta   90.00
_cell.angle_gamma   90.00
#
_symmetry.space_group_name_H-M   'P 1'
#
loop_
_entity.id
_entity.type
_entity.pdbx_description
1 polymer ?
#
loop_
_entity_poly.entity_id
_entity_poly.type
_entity_poly.pdbx_seq_one_letter_code
_entity_poly.pdbx_strand_id
1 'polypeptide(L)'
;MSVSEEFTTFYLQRTTQEFAEDLDKVREADDFKAESLPFLIHALQQGTALYPAADQQRVVRPAAAVTAAADVAEDEDIDMEGAQPEKKQAKGNKKEKSKSKKSSG
;
A
#
# COMPACT_ATOMS: atom_id res chain seq x y z
N MET A 1 14.33 -6.90 -2.56
CA MET A 1 13.44 -6.45 -1.48
C MET A 1 12.05 -6.25 -2.07
N SER A 2 11.00 -6.44 -1.30
CA SER A 2 9.64 -6.10 -1.74
C SER A 2 9.39 -4.60 -1.62
N VAL A 3 8.38 -4.06 -2.34
CA VAL A 3 7.98 -2.64 -2.22
C VAL A 3 7.65 -2.28 -0.77
N SER A 4 7.06 -3.21 -0.02
CA SER A 4 6.75 -2.98 1.39
C SER A 4 8.01 -2.90 2.25
N GLU A 5 9.00 -3.77 2.04
CA GLU A 5 10.28 -3.73 2.77
C GLU A 5 11.10 -2.46 2.45
N GLU A 6 11.12 -2.06 1.17
CA GLU A 6 11.77 -0.83 0.72
C GLU A 6 11.11 0.41 1.34
N PHE A 7 9.77 0.44 1.35
CA PHE A 7 9.00 1.49 2.00
C PHE A 7 9.24 1.54 3.50
N THR A 8 9.23 0.39 4.21
CA THR A 8 9.48 0.35 5.65
C THR A 8 10.87 0.90 5.98
N THR A 9 11.88 0.57 5.19
CA THR A 9 13.23 1.10 5.39
C THR A 9 13.27 2.61 5.23
N PHE A 10 12.70 3.13 4.13
CA PHE A 10 12.59 4.57 3.87
C PHE A 10 11.80 5.29 4.98
N TYR A 11 10.65 4.74 5.37
CA TYR A 11 9.79 5.29 6.39
C TYR A 11 10.50 5.39 7.74
N LEU A 12 11.22 4.34 8.15
CA LEU A 12 11.97 4.36 9.41
C LEU A 12 13.09 5.39 9.38
N GLN A 13 13.87 5.46 8.30
CA GLN A 13 14.93 6.47 8.16
C GLN A 13 14.37 7.88 8.27
N ARG A 14 13.29 8.18 7.53
CA ARG A 14 12.65 9.50 7.56
C ARG A 14 12.05 9.81 8.93
N THR A 15 11.29 8.88 9.50
CA THR A 15 10.59 9.07 10.77
C THR A 15 11.56 9.25 11.93
N THR A 16 12.65 8.49 11.98
CA THR A 16 13.68 8.64 13.02
C THR A 16 14.48 9.93 12.89
N GLN A 17 14.65 10.44 11.66
CA GLN A 17 15.27 11.75 11.44
C GLN A 17 14.36 12.90 11.88
N GLU A 18 13.07 12.84 11.55
CA GLU A 18 12.11 13.89 11.92
C GLU A 18 11.79 13.90 13.43
N PHE A 19 11.84 12.74 14.09
CA PHE A 19 11.64 12.62 15.53
C PHE A 19 12.95 12.56 16.33
N ALA A 20 14.09 12.94 15.74
CA ALA A 20 15.40 12.79 16.40
C ALA A 20 15.42 13.42 17.81
N GLU A 21 14.96 14.66 17.96
CA GLU A 21 14.92 15.36 19.25
C GLU A 21 14.02 14.66 20.27
N ASP A 22 12.87 14.12 19.84
CA ASP A 22 11.94 13.45 20.73
C ASP A 22 12.42 12.04 21.11
N LEU A 23 13.07 11.34 20.18
CA LEU A 23 13.72 10.07 20.45
C LEU A 23 14.88 10.23 21.44
N ASP A 24 15.64 11.33 21.35
CA ASP A 24 16.68 11.63 22.33
C ASP A 24 16.08 11.89 23.72
N LYS A 25 14.99 12.68 23.83
CA LYS A 25 14.27 12.88 25.10
C LYS A 25 13.74 11.58 25.68
N VAL A 26 13.13 10.73 24.84
CA VAL A 26 12.64 9.41 25.27
C VAL A 26 13.80 8.55 25.78
N ARG A 27 14.98 8.63 25.15
CA ARG A 27 16.17 7.88 25.59
C ARG A 27 16.76 8.40 26.90
N GLU A 28 16.63 9.70 27.17
CA GLU A 28 17.09 10.34 28.40
C GLU A 28 16.11 10.15 29.58
N ALA A 29 14.89 9.66 29.33
CA ALA A 29 13.89 9.44 30.37
C ALA A 29 14.30 8.30 31.33
N ASP A 30 14.02 8.48 32.62
CA ASP A 30 14.40 7.56 33.71
C ASP A 30 13.81 6.14 33.55
N ASP A 31 12.70 6.02 32.81
CA ASP A 31 11.97 4.78 32.57
C ASP A 31 12.37 4.07 31.27
N PHE A 32 13.19 4.69 30.42
CA PHE A 32 13.67 4.06 29.19
C PHE A 32 14.83 3.11 29.47
N LYS A 33 14.59 1.81 29.23
CA LYS A 33 15.56 0.73 29.46
C LYS A 33 15.95 0.08 28.14
N ALA A 34 17.05 -0.68 28.16
CA ALA A 34 17.48 -1.45 26.98
C ALA A 34 16.38 -2.41 26.47
N GLU A 35 15.54 -2.93 27.36
CA GLU A 35 14.40 -3.78 27.02
C GLU A 35 13.24 -3.03 26.33
N SER A 36 13.19 -1.71 26.45
CA SER A 36 12.18 -0.86 25.80
C SER A 36 12.51 -0.61 24.33
N LEU A 37 13.77 -0.79 23.91
CA LEU A 37 14.22 -0.48 22.56
C LEU A 37 13.52 -1.32 21.47
N PRO A 38 13.37 -2.66 21.61
CA PRO A 38 12.59 -3.46 20.65
C PRO A 38 11.14 -2.98 20.54
N PHE A 39 10.52 -2.59 21.66
CA PHE A 39 9.16 -2.08 21.67
C PHE A 39 9.04 -0.76 20.87
N LEU A 40 9.97 0.17 21.09
CA LEU A 40 10.04 1.42 20.33
C LEU A 40 10.22 1.17 18.82
N ILE A 41 11.12 0.26 18.45
CA ILE A 41 11.35 -0.10 17.04
C ILE A 41 10.07 -0.69 16.42
N HIS A 42 9.41 -1.61 17.13
CA HIS A 42 8.14 -2.19 16.65
C HIS A 42 7.04 -1.14 16.51
N ALA A 43 6.92 -0.22 17.46
CA ALA A 43 5.93 0.87 17.39
C ALA A 43 6.19 1.79 16.18
N LEU A 44 7.45 2.15 15.93
CA LEU A 44 7.82 2.93 14.75
C LEU A 44 7.53 2.16 13.46
N GLN A 45 7.86 0.87 13.40
CA GLN A 45 7.55 0.01 12.24
C GLN A 45 6.04 -0.10 12.01
N GLN A 46 5.23 -0.23 13.06
CA GLN A 46 3.76 -0.29 12.95
C GLN A 46 3.17 0.95 12.27
N GLY A 47 3.84 2.09 12.33
CA GLY A 47 3.43 3.32 11.62
C GLY A 47 3.29 3.13 10.11
N THR A 48 3.96 2.15 9.50
CA THR A 48 3.82 1.87 8.06
C THR A 48 2.43 1.34 7.70
N ALA A 49 1.68 0.78 8.65
CA ALA A 49 0.33 0.28 8.43
C ALA A 49 -0.68 1.40 8.08
N LEU A 50 -0.34 2.66 8.35
CA LEU A 50 -1.15 3.82 7.97
C LEU A 50 -1.14 4.10 6.46
N TYR A 51 -0.22 3.47 5.71
CA TYR A 51 -0.03 3.70 4.29
C TYR A 51 -0.48 2.48 3.48
N PRO A 52 -1.55 2.59 2.67
CA PRO A 52 -1.94 1.54 1.74
C PRO A 52 -0.84 1.22 0.72
N ALA A 53 -0.86 0.01 0.15
CA ALA A 53 0.16 -0.45 -0.80
C ALA A 53 0.37 0.50 -2.01
N ALA A 54 -0.70 1.15 -2.49
CA ALA A 54 -0.61 2.13 -3.57
C ALA A 54 0.26 3.34 -3.19
N ASP A 55 0.15 3.83 -1.94
CA ASP A 55 0.93 4.97 -1.47
C ASP A 55 2.39 4.57 -1.21
N GLN A 56 2.61 3.38 -0.65
CA GLN A 56 3.95 2.83 -0.50
C GLN A 56 4.67 2.75 -1.85
N GLN A 57 3.98 2.28 -2.89
CA GLN A 57 4.54 2.17 -4.24
C GLN A 57 4.89 3.52 -4.86
N ARG A 58 4.12 4.58 -4.59
CA ARG A 58 4.43 5.94 -5.10
C ARG A 58 5.67 6.54 -4.46
N VAL A 59 5.92 6.23 -3.18
CA VAL A 59 7.10 6.69 -2.46
C VAL A 59 8.35 5.95 -2.92
N VAL A 60 8.25 4.63 -3.08
CA VAL A 60 9.39 3.79 -3.51
C VAL A 60 9.69 3.93 -5.00
N ARG A 61 8.66 4.11 -5.83
CA ARG A 61 8.79 4.26 -7.29
C ARG A 61 8.24 5.63 -7.72
N PRO A 62 8.96 6.72 -7.45
CA PRO A 62 8.56 8.03 -7.94
C PRO A 62 8.55 8.01 -9.48
N ALA A 63 7.57 8.70 -10.08
CA ALA A 63 7.27 8.62 -11.52
C ALA A 63 8.47 8.88 -12.47
N ALA A 64 9.53 9.55 -11.99
CA ALA A 64 10.79 9.70 -12.74
C ALA A 64 11.54 8.37 -13.00
N ALA A 65 11.26 7.31 -12.23
CA ALA A 65 11.80 5.97 -12.44
C ALA A 65 10.99 5.14 -13.45
N VAL A 66 9.77 5.57 -13.83
CA VAL A 66 8.91 4.85 -14.78
C VAL A 66 9.24 5.22 -16.23
N THR A 67 9.88 6.36 -16.48
CA THR A 67 10.32 6.77 -17.83
C THR A 67 11.63 6.11 -18.28
N ALA A 68 12.29 5.32 -17.43
CA ALA A 68 13.54 4.59 -17.74
C ALA A 68 13.35 3.07 -17.85
N ALA A 69 12.11 2.58 -17.77
CA ALA A 69 11.77 1.16 -17.93
C ALA A 69 10.80 0.92 -19.09
N ALA A 70 10.43 1.97 -19.84
CA ALA A 70 9.51 1.90 -20.97
C ALA A 70 10.24 1.76 -22.33
N ASP A 71 11.57 1.71 -22.32
CA ASP A 71 12.45 1.68 -23.50
C ASP A 71 13.04 0.29 -23.84
N VAL A 72 12.63 -0.80 -23.16
CA VAL A 72 13.18 -2.16 -23.38
C VAL A 72 12.11 -3.19 -23.76
N ALA A 73 11.00 -2.78 -24.37
CA ALA A 73 9.97 -3.72 -24.83
C ALA A 73 9.44 -3.34 -26.22
N GLU A 74 10.33 -3.32 -27.21
CA GLU A 74 9.96 -3.44 -28.62
C GLU A 74 10.75 -4.62 -29.22
N ASP A 75 10.04 -5.38 -30.06
CA ASP A 75 10.47 -6.51 -30.90
C ASP A 75 10.83 -7.84 -30.21
N GLU A 76 9.88 -8.77 -30.18
CA GLU A 76 9.98 -10.02 -30.97
C GLU A 76 8.59 -10.57 -31.31
N ASP A 77 8.38 -10.75 -32.61
CA ASP A 77 7.19 -11.27 -33.28
C ASP A 77 6.75 -12.66 -32.78
N ILE A 78 5.47 -12.80 -32.39
CA ILE A 78 4.74 -14.08 -32.53
C ILE A 78 3.38 -13.79 -33.17
N ASP A 79 3.38 -14.03 -34.48
CA ASP A 79 2.24 -14.13 -35.37
C ASP A 79 1.38 -15.36 -35.00
N MET A 80 0.14 -15.18 -34.55
CA MET A 80 -0.88 -16.23 -34.67
C MET A 80 -2.29 -15.66 -34.76
N GLU A 81 -2.68 -15.50 -36.01
CA GLU A 81 -4.02 -15.33 -36.57
C GLU A 81 -5.09 -16.24 -35.92
N GLY A 82 -6.22 -15.65 -35.53
CA GLY A 82 -7.39 -16.36 -35.00
C GLY A 82 -8.62 -15.45 -34.92
N ALA A 83 -9.51 -15.63 -35.88
CA ALA A 83 -10.65 -14.78 -36.22
C ALA A 83 -11.71 -14.50 -35.10
N GLN A 84 -12.34 -13.32 -35.28
CA GLN A 84 -13.59 -12.71 -34.74
C GLN A 84 -14.84 -13.62 -34.47
N PRO A 85 -16.04 -13.11 -34.04
CA PRO A 85 -16.49 -11.75 -33.62
C PRO A 85 -17.43 -11.67 -32.37
N GLU A 86 -17.75 -10.41 -32.01
CA GLU A 86 -18.77 -9.88 -31.09
C GLU A 86 -20.24 -10.40 -31.26
N LYS A 87 -21.08 -10.31 -30.20
CA LYS A 87 -22.27 -9.40 -30.14
C LYS A 87 -23.21 -9.59 -28.92
N LYS A 88 -23.43 -8.46 -28.21
CA LYS A 88 -24.69 -7.80 -27.77
C LYS A 88 -25.74 -8.46 -26.84
N GLN A 89 -25.88 -7.81 -25.68
CA GLN A 89 -27.09 -7.26 -25.00
C GLN A 89 -28.39 -8.07 -24.88
N ALA A 90 -28.92 -8.14 -23.64
CA ALA A 90 -30.36 -7.98 -23.37
C ALA A 90 -30.64 -7.38 -21.97
N LYS A 91 -31.45 -6.32 -21.97
CA LYS A 91 -32.08 -5.65 -20.81
C LYS A 91 -33.19 -6.52 -20.21
N GLY A 92 -33.53 -6.28 -18.94
CA GLY A 92 -34.94 -6.30 -18.53
C GLY A 92 -35.25 -6.44 -17.03
N ASN A 93 -35.65 -5.30 -16.43
CA ASN A 93 -36.75 -5.11 -15.46
C ASN A 93 -36.74 -5.85 -14.09
N LYS A 94 -37.40 -5.42 -13.00
CA LYS A 94 -38.11 -4.20 -12.56
C LYS A 94 -38.81 -4.60 -11.24
N LYS A 95 -38.65 -3.79 -10.16
CA LYS A 95 -39.55 -3.69 -8.98
C LYS A 95 -39.55 -4.97 -8.08
N GLU A 96 -39.57 -4.93 -6.76
CA GLU A 96 -40.55 -4.31 -5.89
C GLU A 96 -40.02 -4.08 -4.46
N LYS A 97 -40.76 -3.21 -3.78
CA LYS A 97 -40.57 -2.63 -2.47
C LYS A 97 -41.54 -3.33 -1.52
N SER A 98 -41.06 -3.96 -0.44
CA SER A 98 -41.94 -4.48 0.61
C SER A 98 -41.32 -4.34 2.00
N LYS A 99 -41.82 -3.36 2.74
CA LYS A 99 -41.75 -3.27 4.21
C LYS A 99 -42.51 -4.45 4.85
N SER A 100 -41.96 -5.03 5.92
CA SER A 100 -42.71 -5.77 6.96
C SER A 100 -41.77 -6.04 8.14
N LYS A 101 -41.80 -5.23 9.22
CA LYS A 101 -42.49 -5.50 10.52
C LYS A 101 -41.92 -6.69 11.34
N LYS A 102 -41.28 -6.33 12.47
CA LYS A 102 -41.58 -6.70 13.87
C LYS A 102 -42.05 -8.14 14.18
N SER A 103 -41.26 -8.86 14.99
CA SER A 103 -41.65 -9.66 16.20
C SER A 103 -40.44 -10.52 16.63
N SER A 104 -39.84 -10.29 17.80
CA SER A 104 -40.11 -11.00 19.08
C SER A 104 -39.86 -12.51 19.02
N GLY A 105 -38.86 -12.96 19.78
CA GLY A 105 -38.55 -14.33 20.12
C GLY A 105 -37.58 -14.31 21.28
#